data_AF-A0A6I4SQ06-F1
#
_entry.id   AF-A0A6I4SQ06-F1
#
_cell.length_a   1.000
_cell.length_b   1.000
_cell.length_c   1.000
_cell.angle_alpha   90.00
_cell.angle_beta   90.00
_cell.angle_gamma   90.00
#
_symmetry.space_group_name_H-M   'P 1'
#
loop_
_entity.id
_entity.type
_entity.pdbx_description
1 polymer ?
#
loop_
_entity_poly.entity_id
_entity_poly.type
_entity_poly.pdbx_seq_one_letter_code
_entity_poly.pdbx_strand_id
1 'polypeptide(L)' 'MNAMPAMPCPNCSETIALDPKALLAGKQIECGSCNTAIGLQESSANLVGDTLSKMDSVRQAIGKAR' A
#
# COMPACT_ATOMS: atom_id res chain seq x y z
N MET A 1 6.64 -17.10 9.14
CA MET A 1 7.44 -15.88 9.42
C MET A 1 7.16 -14.89 8.30
N ASN A 2 6.27 -13.91 8.51
CA ASN A 2 6.02 -12.87 7.49
C ASN A 2 7.08 -11.79 7.67
N ALA A 3 8.08 -11.75 6.80
CA ALA A 3 9.02 -10.64 6.75
C ALA A 3 8.27 -9.39 6.28
N MET A 4 8.40 -8.28 7.02
CA MET A 4 7.91 -6.99 6.55
C MET A 4 8.64 -6.66 5.24
N PRO A 5 7.93 -6.33 4.15
CA PRO A 5 8.58 -5.98 2.90
C PRO A 5 9.47 -4.75 3.12
N ALA A 6 10.69 -4.78 2.57
CA ALA A 6 11.65 -3.70 2.68
C ALA A 6 12.28 -3.44 1.30
N MET A 7 12.66 -2.19 1.05
CA MET A 7 13.33 -1.79 -0.19
C MET A 7 14.48 -0.80 0.08
N PRO A 8 15.50 -0.75 -0.77
CA PRO A 8 16.52 0.28 -0.69
C PRO A 8 15.95 1.65 -1.08
N CYS A 9 16.33 2.70 -0.36
CA CYS A 9 16.02 4.07 -0.69
C CYS A 9 16.64 4.45 -2.05
N PRO A 10 15.91 5.07 -2.98
CA PRO A 10 16.46 5.46 -4.28
C PRO A 10 17.49 6.60 -4.19
N ASN A 11 17.53 7.36 -3.09
CA ASN A 11 18.43 8.50 -2.92
C ASN A 11 19.72 8.14 -2.16
N CYS A 12 19.60 7.38 -1.07
CA CYS A 12 20.72 7.08 -0.17
C CYS A 12 20.98 5.59 0.07
N SER A 13 20.25 4.71 -0.63
CA SER A 13 20.34 3.24 -0.52
C SER A 13 20.06 2.63 0.86
N GLU A 14 19.70 3.45 1.85
CA GLU A 14 19.26 3.00 3.18
C GLU A 14 18.05 2.05 3.06
N THR A 15 18.01 1.00 3.87
CA THR A 15 16.88 0.06 3.85
C THR A 15 15.66 0.69 4.51
N ILE A 16 14.54 0.73 3.78
CA ILE A 16 13.26 1.29 4.27
C ILE A 16 12.28 0.13 4.45
N ALA A 17 11.71 0.03 5.65
CA ALA A 17 10.60 -0.87 5.91
C ALA A 17 9.33 -0.29 5.28
N LEU A 18 8.69 -1.08 4.42
CA LEU A 18 7.44 -0.72 3.78
C LEU A 18 6.29 -1.25 4.64
N ASP A 19 5.36 -0.38 5.04
CA ASP A 19 4.08 -0.80 5.59
C ASP A 19 3.04 -0.85 4.44
N PRO A 20 2.67 -2.04 3.94
CA PRO A 20 1.78 -2.16 2.80
C PRO A 20 0.42 -1.52 3.06
N LYS A 21 -0.05 -1.53 4.32
CA LYS A 21 -1.35 -0.97 4.69
C LYS A 21 -1.33 0.55 4.60
N ALA A 22 -0.30 1.21 5.13
CA ALA A 22 -0.13 2.65 5.00
C ALA A 22 -0.02 3.07 3.54
N LEU A 23 0.76 2.34 2.74
CA LEU A 23 0.92 2.61 1.30
C LEU A 23 -0.41 2.48 0.53
N LEU A 24 -1.15 1.39 0.75
CA LEU A 24 -2.48 1.18 0.13
C LEU A 24 -3.52 2.20 0.61
N ALA A 25 -3.35 2.77 1.80
CA ALA A 25 -4.15 3.87 2.32
C ALA A 25 -3.73 5.25 1.75
N GLY A 26 -2.75 5.29 0.84
CA GLY A 26 -2.25 6.52 0.23
C GLY A 26 -1.25 7.29 1.10
N LYS A 27 -0.74 6.70 2.19
CA LYS A 27 0.30 7.35 3.01
C LYS A 27 1.67 7.22 2.35
N GLN A 28 2.47 8.27 2.52
CA GLN A 28 3.88 8.29 2.14
C GLN A 28 4.74 7.91 3.36
N ILE A 29 5.87 7.28 3.08
CA ILE A 29 6.89 6.86 4.04
C ILE A 29 8.11 7.76 3.82
N GLU A 30 8.60 8.39 4.87
CA GLU A 30 9.81 9.19 4.81
C GLU A 30 11.04 8.33 5.11
N CYS A 31 12.07 8.45 4.28
CA CYS A 31 13.36 7.82 4.55
C CYS A 31 14.02 8.50 5.76
N GLY A 32 14.36 7.74 6.81
CA GLY A 32 14.97 8.29 8.02
C GLY A 32 16.34 8.95 7.81
N SER A 33 17.07 8.59 6.75
CA SER A 33 18.44 9.09 6.52
C SER A 33 18.50 10.29 5.57
N CYS A 34 17.70 10.30 4.50
CA CYS A 34 17.70 11.39 3.52
C CYS A 34 16.41 12.23 3.49
N ASN A 35 15.41 11.89 4.33
CA ASN A 35 14.10 12.55 4.41
C ASN A 35 13.34 12.59 3.07
N THR A 36 13.69 11.72 2.12
CA THR A 36 12.92 11.57 0.87
C THR A 36 11.60 10.86 1.15
N ALA A 37 10.49 11.45 0.72
CA ALA A 37 9.17 10.83 0.80
C ALA A 37 8.96 9.81 -0.34
N ILE A 38 8.50 8.62 0.02
CA ILE A 38 8.24 7.49 -0.88
C ILE A 38 6.79 7.04 -0.68
N GLY A 39 6.00 7.01 -1.75
CA GLY A 39 4.63 6.52 -1.73
C GLY A 39 4.32 5.69 -2.97
N LEU A 40 3.14 5.05 -2.99
CA LEU A 40 2.63 4.49 -4.23
C LEU A 40 2.27 5.62 -5.19
N GLN A 41 2.55 5.42 -6.47
CA GLN A 41 2.22 6.39 -7.51
C GLN A 41 0.71 6.65 -7.51
N GLU A 42 0.29 7.92 -7.53
CA GLU A 42 -1.11 8.33 -7.40
C GLU A 42 -2.05 7.68 -8.43
N SER A 43 -1.52 7.33 -9.61
CA SER A 43 -2.23 6.56 -10.65
C SER A 43 -2.79 5.20 -10.16
N SER A 44 -2.22 4.64 -9.09
CA SER A 44 -2.67 3.38 -8.50
C SER A 44 -3.86 3.51 -7.53
N ALA A 45 -4.15 4.72 -7.05
CA ALA A 45 -5.21 4.95 -6.07
C ALA A 45 -6.61 4.56 -6.60
N ASN A 46 -6.89 4.90 -7.87
CA ASN A 46 -8.16 4.55 -8.52
C ASN A 46 -8.34 3.02 -8.61
N LEU A 47 -7.31 2.30 -9.04
CA LEU A 47 -7.36 0.84 -9.20
C LEU A 47 -7.61 0.12 -7.87
N VAL A 48 -6.98 0.59 -6.78
CA VAL A 48 -7.18 0.03 -5.44
C VAL A 48 -8.61 0.31 -4.97
N GLY A 49 -9.12 1.52 -5.18
CA GLY A 49 -10.52 1.87 -4.88
C GLY A 49 -11.52 0.96 -5.60
N ASP A 50 -11.40 0.85 -6.92
CA ASP A 50 -12.24 -0.02 -7.76
C ASP A 50 -12.20 -1.48 -7.31
N THR A 51 -11.01 -1.98 -6.96
CA THR A 51 -10.83 -3.37 -6.52
C THR A 51 -11.49 -3.60 -5.16
N LEU A 52 -11.34 -2.69 -4.20
CA LEU A 52 -11.98 -2.79 -2.89
C LEU A 52 -13.51 -2.74 -3.00
N SER A 53 -14.06 -1.86 -3.83
CA SER A 53 -15.50 -1.78 -4.09
C SER A 53 -16.05 -3.07 -4.72
N LYS A 54 -15.31 -3.67 -5.65
CA LYS A 54 -15.68 -4.96 -6.25
C LYS A 54 -15.62 -6.10 -5.23
N MET A 55 -14.59 -6.15 -4.39
CA MET A 55 -14.49 -7.17 -3.34
C MET A 55 -15.63 -7.05 -2.32
N ASP A 56 -16.04 -5.83 -1.94
CA ASP A 56 -17.19 -5.62 -1.06
C ASP A 56 -18.51 -6.11 -1.70
N SER A 57 -18.72 -5.78 -2.99
CA SER A 57 -19.90 -6.20 -3.75
C SER A 57 -20.02 -7.72 -3.82
N VAL A 58 -18.89 -8.42 -4.03
CA VAL A 58 -18.85 -9.89 -3.97
C VAL A 58 -19.22 -10.35 -2.57
N ARG A 59 -18.59 -9.84 -1.50
CA ARG A 59 -18.87 -10.22 -0.11
C ARG A 59 -20.35 -10.06 0.27
N GLN A 60 -21.01 -9.00 -0.18
CA GLN A 60 -22.44 -8.80 0.05
C GLN A 60 -23.31 -9.80 -0.73
N ALA A 61 -22.94 -10.13 -1.97
CA ALA A 61 -23.66 -11.11 -2.78
C ALA A 61 -23.60 -12.53 -2.19
N ILE A 62 -22.42 -12.99 -1.73
CA ILE A 62 -22.29 -14.27 -1.02
C ILE A 62 -22.96 -14.25 0.36
N GLY A 63 -22.99 -13.10 1.06
CA GLY A 63 -23.63 -12.97 2.37
C GLY A 63 -25.17 -12.94 2.33
N LYS A 64 -25.79 -12.54 1.21
CA LYS A 64 -27.25 -12.47 1.02
C LYS A 64 -27.89 -13.78 0.54
N ALA A 65 -27.10 -14.81 0.23
CA ALA A 65 -27.61 -16.11 -0.23
C ALA A 65 -28.03 -17.07 0.91
N ARG A 66 -28.31 -16.55 2.11
CA ARG A 66 -28.73 -17.34 3.28
C ARG A 66 -30.01 -16.80 3.90
#